data_AF-A0A9E5QLR3-F1
#
_entry.id   AF-A0A9E5QLR3-F1
#
_cell.length_a   1.000
_cell.length_b   1.000
_cell.length_c   1.000
_cell.angle_alpha   90.00
_cell.angle_beta   90.00
_cell.angle_gamma   90.00
#
_symmetry.space_group_name_H-M   'P 1'
#
loop_
_entity.id
_entity.type
_entity.pdbx_description
1 polymer ?
#
loop_
_entity_poly.entity_id
_entity_poly.type
_entity_poly.pdbx_seq_one_letter_code
_entity_poly.pdbx_strand_id
1 'polypeptide(L)'
;MALTVTKNDVSEFTVLVGTITFDASYPAGGEAIAASDFGLTYLKDLIMSNGEGGYVFAYDKSEGKIKAFEAGADAGALDEVSSADLSGEVVGYVAVGIGEVDSDDF
;
A
#
# COMPACT_ATOMS: atom_id res chain seq x y z
N MET A 1 -26.26 -14.82 -2.70
CA MET A 1 -25.24 -13.76 -2.62
C MET A 1 -25.21 -13.04 -3.96
N ALA A 2 -25.49 -11.75 -4.00
CA ALA A 2 -25.31 -10.97 -5.22
C ALA A 2 -23.98 -10.22 -5.09
N LEU A 3 -23.06 -10.47 -6.02
CA LEU A 3 -21.85 -9.68 -6.17
C LEU A 3 -22.20 -8.38 -6.88
N THR A 4 -21.77 -7.24 -6.35
CA THR A 4 -21.83 -5.95 -7.05
C THR A 4 -20.47 -5.66 -7.67
N VAL A 5 -20.44 -5.48 -8.99
CA VAL A 5 -19.25 -5.10 -9.75
C VAL A 5 -19.45 -3.68 -10.28
N THR A 6 -18.55 -2.76 -9.93
CA THR A 6 -18.55 -1.39 -10.45
C THR A 6 -17.42 -1.24 -11.46
N LYS A 7 -17.75 -0.89 -12.70
CA LYS A 7 -16.78 -0.52 -13.73
C LYS A 7 -16.59 1.00 -13.70
N ASN A 8 -15.34 1.45 -13.62
CA ASN A 8 -14.98 2.85 -13.83
C ASN A 8 -14.10 2.90 -15.08
N ASP A 9 -14.55 3.62 -16.10
CA ASP A 9 -13.73 3.92 -17.26
C ASP A 9 -12.82 5.10 -16.91
N VAL A 10 -11.54 4.92 -17.17
CA VAL A 10 -10.46 5.89 -16.92
C VAL A 10 -9.67 6.05 -18.20
N SER A 11 -9.38 7.31 -18.56
CA SER A 11 -8.65 7.64 -19.79
C SER A 11 -7.19 7.25 -19.70
N GLU A 12 -6.59 7.40 -18.52
CA GLU A 12 -5.17 7.13 -18.29
C GLU A 12 -4.92 6.70 -16.83
N PHE A 13 -4.09 5.68 -16.67
CA PHE A 13 -3.50 5.31 -15.39
C PHE A 13 -2.00 5.13 -15.58
N THR A 14 -1.25 5.67 -14.62
CA THR A 14 0.15 5.35 -14.41
C THR A 14 0.25 4.14 -13.49
N VAL A 15 1.04 3.14 -13.90
CA VAL A 15 1.39 1.99 -13.07
C VAL A 15 2.86 2.06 -12.72
N LEU A 16 3.15 2.11 -11.44
CA LEU A 16 4.51 2.19 -10.90
C LEU A 16 4.81 0.90 -10.15
N VAL A 17 6.01 0.36 -10.35
CA VAL A 17 6.49 -0.83 -9.66
C VAL A 17 7.81 -0.48 -9.00
N GLY A 18 7.95 -0.81 -7.73
CA GLY A 18 9.16 -0.50 -6.97
C GLY A 18 9.22 -1.26 -5.65
N THR A 19 10.02 -0.76 -4.73
CA THR A 19 10.12 -1.27 -3.36
C THR A 19 9.89 -0.16 -2.35
N ILE A 20 9.31 -0.51 -1.21
CA ILE A 20 9.22 0.30 0.00
C ILE A 20 10.14 -0.35 1.03
N THR A 21 10.99 0.45 1.66
CA THR A 21 11.81 0.02 2.79
C THR A 21 11.22 0.65 4.04
N PHE A 22 10.86 -0.18 5.02
CA PHE A 22 10.37 0.31 6.31
C PHE A 22 11.54 0.72 7.21
N ASP A 23 11.24 1.48 8.26
CA ASP A 23 12.23 1.89 9.24
C ASP A 23 12.03 1.20 10.59
N ALA A 24 12.85 1.56 11.57
CA ALA A 24 12.81 0.99 12.90
C ALA A 24 11.69 1.57 13.80
N SER A 25 10.83 2.43 13.25
CA SER A 25 9.85 3.24 13.98
C SER A 25 8.46 3.13 13.37
N TYR A 26 8.05 1.91 13.00
CA TYR A 26 6.71 1.67 12.48
C TYR A 26 5.63 2.07 13.50
N PRO A 27 4.68 2.94 13.11
CA PRO A 27 3.70 3.50 14.03
C PRO A 27 2.45 2.62 14.17
N ALA A 28 1.75 2.80 15.30
CA ALA A 28 0.45 2.18 15.52
C ALA A 28 -0.60 2.68 14.55
N GLY A 29 -1.34 1.73 13.99
CA GLY A 29 -2.39 2.01 13.02
C GLY A 29 -1.86 2.26 11.61
N GLY A 30 -0.59 1.97 11.31
CA GLY A 30 -0.08 1.97 9.95
C GLY A 30 0.82 3.14 9.54
N GLU A 31 1.70 2.87 8.57
CA GLU A 31 2.57 3.85 7.93
C GLU A 31 1.76 4.75 7.00
N ALA A 32 1.86 6.07 7.16
CA ALA A 32 1.12 7.00 6.32
C ALA A 32 1.78 7.11 4.95
N ILE A 33 0.97 7.11 3.89
CA ILE A 33 1.45 7.33 2.53
C ILE A 33 0.59 8.36 1.81
N ALA A 34 1.21 9.07 0.87
CA ALA A 34 0.57 10.01 -0.02
C ALA A 34 0.82 9.61 -1.48
N ALA A 35 -0.06 10.04 -2.38
CA ALA A 35 0.15 9.84 -3.82
C ALA A 35 1.48 10.46 -4.30
N SER A 36 1.88 11.58 -3.68
CA SER A 36 3.14 12.27 -3.96
C SER A 36 4.38 11.42 -3.66
N ASP A 37 4.31 10.45 -2.75
CA ASP A 37 5.44 9.55 -2.45
C ASP A 37 5.79 8.65 -3.65
N PHE A 38 4.84 8.50 -4.58
CA PHE A 38 4.99 7.78 -5.83
C PHE A 38 5.09 8.71 -7.05
N GLY A 39 5.13 10.03 -6.86
CA GLY A 39 5.05 10.99 -7.97
C GLY A 39 3.68 11.00 -8.66
N LEU A 40 2.61 10.64 -7.93
CA LEU A 40 1.24 10.63 -8.42
C LEU A 40 0.46 11.82 -7.82
N THR A 41 -0.49 12.33 -8.58
CA THR A 41 -1.48 13.30 -8.07
C THR A 41 -2.64 12.61 -7.37
N TYR A 42 -2.92 11.36 -7.75
CA TYR A 42 -3.95 10.53 -7.13
C TYR A 42 -3.53 9.06 -7.10
N LEU A 43 -3.57 8.43 -5.92
CA LEU A 43 -3.31 7.00 -5.75
C LEU A 43 -4.63 6.24 -5.71
N LYS A 44 -4.88 5.42 -6.74
CA LYS A 44 -6.10 4.60 -6.86
C LYS A 44 -5.96 3.28 -6.09
N ASP A 45 -4.81 2.63 -6.22
CA ASP A 45 -4.52 1.36 -5.60
C ASP A 45 -3.03 1.20 -5.29
N LEU A 46 -2.75 0.40 -4.27
CA LEU A 46 -1.40 -0.02 -3.92
C LEU A 46 -1.45 -1.49 -3.52
N ILE A 47 -0.81 -2.33 -4.32
CA ILE A 47 -0.70 -3.76 -4.09
C ILE A 47 0.73 -4.02 -3.62
N MET A 48 0.87 -4.74 -2.53
CA MET A 48 2.18 -5.04 -1.95
C MET A 48 2.46 -6.54 -2.03
N SER A 49 3.73 -6.89 -2.23
CA SER A 49 4.20 -8.25 -2.01
C SER A 49 4.26 -8.55 -0.51
N ASN A 50 4.37 -9.83 -0.15
CA ASN A 50 4.65 -10.18 1.24
C ASN A 50 6.09 -9.78 1.61
N GLY A 51 6.31 -9.40 2.87
CA GLY A 51 7.65 -9.19 3.42
C GLY A 51 8.37 -10.51 3.70
N GLU A 52 9.68 -10.45 3.90
CA GLU A 52 10.50 -11.63 4.18
C GLU A 52 10.40 -12.07 5.66
N GLY A 53 10.02 -11.16 6.57
CA GLY A 53 9.95 -11.41 8.02
C GLY A 53 8.67 -12.09 8.53
N GLY A 54 7.81 -12.59 7.65
CA GLY A 54 6.51 -13.17 8.03
C GLY A 54 5.39 -12.14 8.20
N TYR A 55 5.63 -10.89 7.78
CA TYR A 55 4.62 -9.84 7.74
C TYR A 55 3.83 -9.86 6.43
N VAL A 56 2.53 -9.60 6.56
CA VAL A 56 1.64 -9.31 5.43
C VAL A 56 1.32 -7.83 5.45
N PHE A 57 1.56 -7.16 4.32
CA PHE A 57 1.28 -5.74 4.20
C PHE A 57 0.04 -5.49 3.35
N ALA A 58 -0.81 -4.56 3.78
CA ALA A 58 -2.02 -4.19 3.07
C ALA A 58 -2.23 -2.67 3.08
N TYR A 59 -2.69 -2.14 1.95
CA TYR A 59 -3.04 -0.74 1.83
C TYR A 59 -4.48 -0.48 2.29
N ASP A 60 -4.63 0.30 3.34
CA ASP A 60 -5.88 0.88 3.78
C ASP A 60 -6.16 2.17 2.99
N LYS A 61 -6.97 2.04 1.94
CA LYS A 61 -7.40 3.15 1.08
C LYS A 61 -8.23 4.20 1.80
N SER A 62 -8.90 3.84 2.89
CA SER A 62 -9.78 4.76 3.61
C SER A 62 -8.98 5.72 4.48
N GLU A 63 -7.87 5.25 5.02
CA GLU A 63 -6.98 6.03 5.89
C GLU A 63 -5.72 6.54 5.16
N GLY A 64 -5.42 6.02 3.96
CA GLY A 64 -4.20 6.35 3.23
C GLY A 64 -2.96 5.77 3.90
N LYS A 65 -3.03 4.51 4.34
CA LYS A 65 -1.98 3.90 5.16
C LYS A 65 -1.61 2.49 4.74
N ILE A 66 -0.36 2.13 4.96
CA ILE A 66 0.12 0.74 4.87
C ILE A 66 0.08 0.10 6.26
N LYS A 67 -0.76 -0.92 6.39
CA LYS A 67 -0.89 -1.74 7.60
C LYS A 67 -0.07 -3.02 7.47
N ALA A 68 0.68 -3.35 8.50
CA ALA A 68 1.45 -4.57 8.63
C ALA A 68 0.70 -5.52 9.58
N PHE A 69 0.66 -6.79 9.20
CA PHE A 69 -0.02 -7.82 9.94
C PHE A 69 0.90 -9.01 10.18
N GLU A 70 0.78 -9.63 11.35
CA GLU A 70 1.58 -10.78 11.77
C GLU A 70 0.71 -11.90 12.33
N ALA A 71 1.29 -13.09 12.49
CA ALA A 71 0.58 -14.23 13.04
C ALA A 71 0.28 -14.03 14.54
N GLY A 72 -1.00 -14.02 14.90
CA GLY A 72 -1.44 -13.98 16.29
C GLY A 72 -1.25 -15.30 17.03
N ALA A 73 -1.29 -15.25 18.36
CA ALA A 73 -1.11 -16.41 19.23
C ALA A 73 -2.33 -17.36 19.28
N ASP A 74 -3.46 -16.93 18.73
CA ASP A 74 -4.78 -17.57 18.88
C ASP A 74 -5.20 -18.43 17.67
N ALA A 75 -4.32 -18.57 16.67
CA ALA A 75 -4.62 -19.21 15.38
C ALA A 75 -5.83 -18.59 14.66
N GLY A 76 -6.13 -17.33 14.96
CA GLY A 76 -7.21 -16.54 14.39
C GLY A 76 -6.82 -15.81 13.11
N ALA A 77 -7.45 -14.64 12.90
CA ALA A 77 -7.02 -13.70 11.87
C ALA A 77 -5.63 -13.13 12.21
N LEU A 78 -4.94 -12.55 11.22
CA LEU A 78 -3.67 -11.88 11.49
C LEU A 78 -3.90 -10.65 12.38
N ASP A 79 -2.97 -10.43 13.30
CA ASP A 79 -2.97 -9.28 14.21
C ASP A 79 -2.31 -8.09 13.52
N GLU A 80 -2.86 -6.89 13.68
CA GLU A 80 -2.20 -5.66 13.21
C GLU A 80 -0.99 -5.37 14.10
N VAL A 81 0.15 -5.11 13.47
CA VAL A 81 1.37 -4.68 14.16
C VAL A 81 1.13 -3.30 14.77
N SER A 82 1.23 -3.20 16.09
CA SER A 82 1.02 -1.93 16.80
C SER A 82 2.23 -1.02 16.73
N SER A 83 3.40 -1.43 17.20
CA SER A 83 4.63 -0.68 16.95
C SER A 83 5.79 -1.65 17.03
N ALA A 84 6.67 -1.59 16.04
CA ALA A 84 7.77 -2.53 15.92
C ALA A 84 8.90 -1.91 15.11
N ASP A 85 10.07 -2.52 15.22
CA ASP A 85 11.16 -2.31 14.29
C ASP A 85 10.90 -3.17 13.05
N LEU A 86 10.60 -2.52 11.91
CA LEU A 86 10.43 -3.16 10.62
C LEU A 86 11.57 -2.79 9.65
N SER A 87 12.71 -2.29 10.15
CA SER A 87 13.81 -1.81 9.30
C SER A 87 14.45 -2.89 8.42
N GLY A 88 14.18 -4.17 8.70
CA GLY A 88 14.59 -5.30 7.86
C GLY A 88 13.64 -5.59 6.68
N GLU A 89 12.45 -4.98 6.64
CA GLU A 89 11.43 -5.28 5.64
C GLU A 89 11.59 -4.40 4.39
N VAL A 90 11.90 -5.06 3.28
CA VAL A 90 11.88 -4.46 1.94
C VAL A 90 10.78 -5.12 1.13
N VAL A 91 9.77 -4.35 0.76
CA VAL A 91 8.53 -4.88 0.18
C VAL A 91 8.32 -4.33 -1.22
N GLY A 92 8.13 -5.22 -2.19
CA GLY A 92 7.76 -4.83 -3.54
C GLY A 92 6.34 -4.26 -3.58
N TYR A 93 6.10 -3.29 -4.45
CA TYR A 93 4.78 -2.72 -4.64
C TYR A 93 4.42 -2.54 -6.11
N VAL A 94 3.12 -2.50 -6.38
CA VAL A 94 2.50 -1.99 -7.61
C VAL A 94 1.53 -0.89 -7.23
N ALA A 95 1.85 0.35 -7.57
CA ALA A 95 0.98 1.51 -7.37
C ALA A 95 0.25 1.82 -8.68
N VAL A 96 -1.05 2.05 -8.58
CA VAL A 96 -1.89 2.44 -9.71
C VAL A 96 -2.51 3.79 -9.38
N GLY A 97 -2.38 4.76 -10.27
CA GLY A 97 -2.91 6.09 -10.03
C GLY A 97 -2.78 7.02 -11.23
N ILE A 98 -3.00 8.30 -11.00
CA ILE A 98 -2.90 9.34 -12.02
C ILE A 98 -1.60 10.10 -11.76
N GLY A 99 -0.71 10.15 -12.75
CA GLY A 99 0.52 10.95 -12.72
C GLY A 99 0.24 12.45 -12.76
N GLU A 100 1.29 13.26 -12.69
CA GLU A 100 1.19 14.63 -13.18
C GLU A 100 0.96 14.58 -14.70
N VAL A 101 0.00 15.37 -15.18
CA VAL A 101 -0.18 15.58 -16.62
C VAL A 101 0.98 16.44 -17.08
N ASP A 102 1.91 15.88 -17.85
CA ASP A 102 3.02 16.67 -18.38
C ASP A 102 2.43 17.68 -19.37
N SER A 103 2.87 18.94 -19.30
CA SER A 103 2.29 20.01 -20.12
C SER A 103 2.50 19.81 -21.63
N ASP A 104 3.33 18.83 -21.99
CA ASP A 104 3.72 18.49 -23.36
C ASP A 104 2.79 17.44 -24.02
N ASP A 105 1.79 16.92 -23.29
CA ASP A 105 0.81 15.93 -23.79
C ASP A 105 -0.42 16.56 -24.50
N PHE A 106 -0.39 17.86 -24.85
CA PHE A 106 -1.45 18.57 -25.61
C PHE A 106 -0.95 19.35 -26.83
#